data_AF-A0A136KWK5-F1
#
_entry.id   AF-A0A136KWK5-F1
#
_cell.length_a   1.000
_cell.length_b   1.000
_cell.length_c   1.000
_cell.angle_alpha   90.00
_cell.angle_beta   90.00
_cell.angle_gamma   90.00
#
_symmetry.space_group_name_H-M   'P 1'
#
loop_
_entity.id
_entity.type
_entity.pdbx_description
1 polymer ?
#
loop_
_entity_poly.entity_id
_entity_poly.type
_entity_poly.pdbx_seq_one_letter_code
_entity_poly.pdbx_strand_id
1 'polypeptide(L)'
;MNPKLKIGILFLAGALLAAVIRLVLFANEPSDQALIKAALEDSLQASKEGRPGGVLELLSNQFSVNETLSPSHRDISRYVRDFRPDIEIVQWNPDVRSDSASVRSPAVVKFGFPVNQEVRISEVELGFEKESGVKWLLIPTKEWKLTSVTIPQESLQELVSNFPASQFGF
;
A
#
# COMPACT_ATOMS: atom_id res chain seq x y z
N MET A 1 -9.91 8.79 -53.40
CA MET A 1 -8.97 8.16 -52.45
C MET A 1 -8.71 6.71 -52.88
N ASN A 2 -7.45 6.36 -53.16
CA ASN A 2 -7.07 5.12 -53.84
C ASN A 2 -7.29 3.89 -52.92
N PRO A 3 -8.00 2.82 -53.34
CA PRO A 3 -8.31 1.67 -52.47
C PRO A 3 -7.07 0.99 -51.87
N LYS A 4 -5.94 0.99 -52.59
CA LYS A 4 -4.65 0.48 -52.09
C LYS A 4 -4.11 1.30 -50.90
N LEU A 5 -4.40 2.60 -50.85
CA LEU A 5 -4.00 3.51 -49.77
C LEU A 5 -4.82 3.24 -48.50
N LYS A 6 -6.12 2.94 -48.62
CA LYS A 6 -6.98 2.59 -47.47
C LYS A 6 -6.55 1.29 -46.81
N ILE A 7 -6.21 0.27 -47.62
CA ILE A 7 -5.74 -1.03 -47.13
C ILE A 7 -4.39 -0.88 -46.42
N GLY A 8 -3.47 -0.10 -46.99
CA GLY A 8 -2.18 0.19 -46.35
C GLY A 8 -2.31 0.88 -44.99
N ILE A 9 -3.20 1.87 -44.89
CA ILE A 9 -3.47 2.58 -43.62
C ILE A 9 -4.08 1.64 -42.57
N LEU A 10 -5.03 0.77 -42.95
CA LEU A 10 -5.62 -0.20 -42.03
C LEU A 10 -4.59 -1.20 -41.50
N PHE A 11 -3.69 -1.67 -42.37
CA PHE A 11 -2.64 -2.60 -41.98
C PHE A 11 -1.62 -1.95 -41.04
N LEU A 12 -1.23 -0.70 -41.33
CA LEU A 12 -0.33 0.08 -40.46
C LEU A 12 -0.97 0.31 -39.08
N ALA A 13 -2.23 0.70 -39.04
CA ALA A 13 -2.96 0.93 -37.79
C ALA A 13 -3.08 -0.36 -36.95
N GLY A 14 -3.36 -1.50 -37.60
CA GLY A 14 -3.41 -2.80 -36.94
C GLY A 14 -2.04 -3.23 -36.39
N ALA A 15 -0.97 -3.02 -37.14
CA ALA A 15 0.39 -3.32 -36.70
C ALA A 15 0.83 -2.44 -35.51
N LEU A 16 0.46 -1.15 -35.53
CA LEU A 16 0.73 -0.22 -34.43
C LEU A 16 -0.02 -0.61 -33.16
N LEU A 17 -1.30 -0.98 -33.30
CA LEU A 17 -2.11 -1.44 -32.16
C LEU A 17 -1.56 -2.73 -31.55
N ALA A 18 -1.16 -3.69 -32.38
CA ALA A 18 -0.54 -4.94 -31.94
C ALA A 18 0.82 -4.69 -31.24
N ALA A 19 1.61 -3.74 -31.75
CA ALA A 19 2.88 -3.36 -31.13
C ALA A 19 2.66 -2.72 -29.74
N VAL A 20 1.66 -1.85 -29.59
CA VAL A 20 1.32 -1.23 -28.29
C VAL A 20 0.83 -2.28 -27.29
N ILE A 21 -0.06 -3.18 -27.71
CA ILE A 21 -0.53 -4.30 -26.87
C ILE A 21 0.64 -5.17 -26.43
N ARG A 22 1.54 -5.52 -27.34
CA ARG A 22 2.75 -6.30 -27.02
C ARG A 22 3.66 -5.53 -26.04
N LEU A 23 3.82 -4.23 -26.21
CA LEU A 23 4.69 -3.44 -25.34
C LEU A 23 4.13 -3.31 -23.92
N VAL A 24 2.81 -3.24 -23.76
CA VAL A 24 2.14 -3.24 -22.45
C VAL A 24 2.14 -4.62 -21.80
N LEU A 25 1.95 -5.70 -22.58
CA LEU A 25 1.87 -7.07 -22.05
C LEU A 25 3.24 -7.72 -21.80
N PHE A 26 4.30 -7.24 -22.45
CA PHE A 26 5.66 -7.79 -22.34
C PHE A 26 6.69 -6.78 -21.81
N ALA A 27 6.25 -5.67 -21.22
CA ALA A 27 7.14 -4.86 -20.39
C ALA A 27 7.61 -5.72 -19.21
N ASN A 28 8.90 -5.66 -18.87
CA ASN A 28 9.45 -6.33 -17.68
C ASN A 28 8.56 -5.97 -16.48
N GLU A 29 7.88 -6.97 -15.91
CA GLU A 29 7.12 -6.78 -14.69
C GLU A 29 8.09 -6.25 -13.62
N PRO A 30 7.77 -5.12 -12.95
CA PRO A 30 8.58 -4.64 -11.86
C PRO A 30 8.76 -5.75 -10.83
N SER A 31 9.95 -5.84 -10.21
CA SER A 31 10.20 -6.86 -9.20
C SER A 31 9.19 -6.74 -8.06
N ASP A 32 8.84 -7.87 -7.41
CA ASP A 32 7.92 -7.85 -6.26
C ASP A 32 8.37 -6.87 -5.17
N GLN A 33 9.68 -6.78 -4.93
CA GLN A 33 10.24 -5.79 -4.00
C GLN A 33 9.93 -4.35 -4.41
N ALA A 34 9.98 -4.04 -5.71
CA ALA A 34 9.64 -2.71 -6.23
C ALA A 34 8.13 -2.45 -6.14
N LEU A 35 7.29 -3.47 -6.40
CA LEU A 35 5.83 -3.36 -6.30
C LEU A 35 5.39 -3.13 -4.85
N ILE A 36 5.91 -3.91 -3.90
CA ILE A 36 5.62 -3.73 -2.46
C ILE A 36 6.09 -2.35 -2.02
N LYS A 37 7.30 -1.94 -2.42
CA LYS A 37 7.85 -0.63 -2.05
C LYS A 37 6.98 0.51 -2.58
N ALA A 38 6.59 0.45 -3.85
CA ALA A 38 5.73 1.48 -4.45
C ALA A 38 4.36 1.56 -3.74
N ALA A 39 3.71 0.42 -3.50
CA ALA A 39 2.43 0.37 -2.81
C ALA A 39 2.52 0.88 -1.36
N LEU A 40 3.62 0.59 -0.68
CA LEU A 40 3.92 1.14 0.64
C LEU A 40 4.11 2.65 0.57
N GLU A 41 4.98 3.15 -0.30
CA GLU A 41 5.23 4.59 -0.46
C GLU A 41 3.96 5.38 -0.79
N ASP A 42 3.10 4.85 -1.67
CA ASP A 42 1.81 5.47 -2.00
C ASP A 42 0.88 5.55 -0.78
N SER A 43 0.82 4.49 0.03
CA SER A 43 0.05 4.45 1.27
C SER A 43 0.60 5.41 2.33
N LEU A 44 1.94 5.45 2.51
CA LEU A 44 2.60 6.37 3.43
C LEU A 44 2.36 7.83 3.03
N GLN A 45 2.44 8.14 1.75
CA GLN A 45 2.12 9.47 1.23
C GLN A 45 0.64 9.81 1.44
N ALA A 46 -0.28 8.88 1.20
CA ALA A 46 -1.69 9.07 1.47
C ALA A 46 -1.97 9.30 2.97
N SER A 47 -1.25 8.61 3.86
CA SER A 47 -1.32 8.79 5.31
C SER A 47 -0.94 10.22 5.70
N LYS A 48 0.22 10.69 5.22
CA LYS A 48 0.73 12.04 5.46
C LYS A 48 -0.19 13.13 4.93
N GLU A 49 -0.85 12.89 3.80
CA GLU A 49 -1.82 13.83 3.21
C GLU A 49 -3.20 13.78 3.88
N GLY A 50 -3.45 12.84 4.80
CA GLY A 50 -4.76 12.64 5.41
C GLY A 50 -5.80 12.11 4.45
N ARG A 51 -5.40 11.23 3.51
CA ARG A 51 -6.25 10.58 2.50
C ARG A 51 -6.47 9.09 2.85
N PRO A 52 -7.52 8.74 3.61
CA PRO A 52 -7.79 7.37 4.00
C PRO A 52 -7.84 6.35 2.87
N GLY A 53 -8.41 6.74 1.72
CA GLY A 53 -8.60 5.82 0.60
C GLY A 53 -7.30 5.18 0.11
N GLY A 54 -6.22 5.96 0.00
CA GLY A 54 -4.92 5.44 -0.43
C GLY A 54 -4.25 4.56 0.61
N VAL A 55 -4.52 4.78 1.91
CA VAL A 55 -4.04 3.88 2.97
C VAL A 55 -4.78 2.55 2.92
N LEU A 56 -6.12 2.60 2.84
CA LEU A 56 -6.97 1.41 2.78
C LEU A 56 -6.72 0.56 1.54
N GLU A 57 -6.25 1.14 0.44
CA GLU A 57 -5.91 0.41 -0.77
C GLU A 57 -4.75 -0.56 -0.56
N LEU A 58 -3.80 -0.24 0.32
CA LEU A 58 -2.72 -1.17 0.68
C LEU A 58 -3.18 -2.24 1.66
N LEU A 59 -4.15 -1.97 2.52
CA LEU A 59 -4.52 -2.89 3.60
C LEU A 59 -5.31 -4.09 3.07
N SER A 60 -4.98 -5.27 3.59
CA SER A 60 -5.82 -6.46 3.47
C SER A 60 -7.14 -6.26 4.20
N ASN A 61 -8.21 -6.91 3.72
CA ASN A 61 -9.46 -7.01 4.48
C ASN A 61 -9.30 -7.80 5.80
N GLN A 62 -8.23 -8.58 5.94
CA GLN A 62 -7.89 -9.35 7.14
C GLN A 62 -6.76 -8.69 7.94
N PHE A 63 -6.52 -7.40 7.71
CA PHE A 63 -5.44 -6.67 8.37
C PHE A 63 -5.50 -6.80 9.90
N SER A 64 -4.34 -7.05 10.50
CA SER A 64 -4.19 -7.14 11.95
C SER A 64 -2.92 -6.45 12.46
N VAL A 65 -2.98 -5.99 13.70
CA VAL A 65 -1.85 -5.46 14.46
C VAL A 65 -1.60 -6.38 15.65
N ASN A 66 -0.35 -6.83 15.80
CA ASN A 66 0.08 -7.78 16.83
C ASN A 66 -0.83 -9.02 16.92
N GLU A 67 -1.31 -9.51 15.77
CA GLU A 67 -2.18 -10.69 15.59
C GLU A 67 -3.54 -10.63 16.33
N THR A 68 -3.81 -9.57 17.09
CA THR A 68 -4.95 -9.51 18.03
C THR A 68 -5.86 -8.32 17.76
N LEU A 69 -5.30 -7.22 17.27
CA LEU A 69 -6.05 -5.99 17.02
C LEU A 69 -6.41 -5.92 15.52
N SER A 70 -7.69 -6.01 15.20
CA SER A 70 -8.19 -5.80 13.84
C SER A 70 -8.96 -4.48 13.77
N PRO A 71 -8.29 -3.35 13.55
CA PRO A 71 -8.95 -2.05 13.49
C PRO A 71 -9.92 -1.99 12.30
N SER A 72 -11.11 -1.43 12.51
CA SER A 72 -12.08 -1.31 11.43
C SER A 72 -11.60 -0.28 10.39
N HIS A 73 -11.98 -0.45 9.12
CA HIS A 73 -11.67 0.54 8.07
C HIS A 73 -12.18 1.94 8.42
N ARG A 74 -13.29 2.03 9.18
CA ARG A 74 -13.84 3.31 9.66
C ARG A 74 -12.87 3.98 10.64
N ASP A 75 -12.31 3.21 11.56
CA ASP A 75 -11.40 3.69 12.59
C ASP A 75 -10.07 4.13 11.98
N ILE A 76 -9.51 3.32 11.08
CA ILE A 76 -8.33 3.66 10.29
C ILE A 76 -8.58 4.94 9.48
N SER A 77 -9.76 5.05 8.84
CA SER A 77 -10.08 6.24 8.04
C SER A 77 -10.20 7.51 8.86
N ARG A 78 -10.82 7.43 10.04
CA ARG A 78 -10.89 8.56 10.98
C ARG A 78 -9.47 8.95 11.38
N TYR A 79 -8.69 7.98 11.80
CA TYR A 79 -7.33 8.17 12.27
C TYR A 79 -6.43 8.86 11.24
N VAL A 80 -6.39 8.36 10.00
CA VAL A 80 -5.58 8.95 8.92
C VAL A 80 -6.03 10.38 8.63
N ARG A 81 -7.33 10.64 8.57
CA ARG A 81 -7.87 11.98 8.26
C ARG A 81 -7.52 13.00 9.35
N ASP A 82 -7.66 12.60 10.60
CA ASP A 82 -7.61 13.51 11.74
C ASP A 82 -6.17 13.77 12.20
N PHE A 83 -5.30 12.76 12.13
CA PHE A 83 -3.93 12.84 12.67
C PHE A 83 -2.83 12.92 11.61
N ARG A 84 -3.14 12.57 10.36
CA ARG A 84 -2.21 12.63 9.21
C ARG A 84 -0.81 12.09 9.51
N PRO A 85 -0.68 10.81 9.91
CA PRO A 85 0.58 10.29 10.36
C PRO A 85 1.62 10.31 9.23
N ASP A 86 2.79 10.86 9.50
CA ASP A 86 3.98 10.80 8.66
C ASP A 86 4.88 9.69 9.20
N ILE A 87 4.94 8.58 8.47
CA ILE A 87 5.62 7.35 8.90
C ILE A 87 6.86 7.17 8.04
N GLU A 88 8.00 6.94 8.70
CA GLU A 88 9.28 6.67 8.07
C GLU A 88 9.75 5.26 8.43
N ILE A 89 9.98 4.43 7.42
CA ILE A 89 10.59 3.09 7.58
C ILE A 89 12.09 3.23 7.33
N VAL A 90 12.90 2.98 8.36
CA VAL A 90 14.33 3.36 8.35
C VAL A 90 15.16 2.47 7.43
N GLN A 91 14.81 1.19 7.36
CA GLN A 91 15.53 0.19 6.56
C GLN A 91 14.55 -0.58 5.68
N TRP A 92 14.87 -0.71 4.39
CA TRP A 92 14.05 -1.48 3.45
C TRP A 92 14.82 -2.71 2.95
N ASN A 93 14.47 -3.86 3.51
CA ASN A 93 15.02 -5.15 3.10
C ASN A 93 13.94 -6.26 3.19
N PRO A 94 12.99 -6.31 2.23
CA PRO A 94 11.94 -7.32 2.20
C PRO A 94 12.47 -8.73 1.89
N ASP A 95 12.12 -9.71 2.73
CA ASP A 95 12.22 -11.15 2.42
C ASP A 95 10.97 -11.56 1.64
N VAL A 96 11.10 -11.78 0.32
CA VAL A 96 9.98 -12.10 -0.57
C VAL A 96 9.97 -13.59 -0.89
N ARG A 97 8.83 -14.24 -0.65
CA ARG A 97 8.58 -15.67 -0.86
C ARG A 97 7.34 -15.88 -1.71
N SER A 98 7.50 -15.78 -3.04
CA SER A 98 6.46 -16.02 -4.05
C SER A 98 5.20 -15.13 -3.91
N ASP A 99 4.32 -15.48 -2.97
CA ASP A 99 3.05 -14.81 -2.69
C ASP A 99 3.02 -14.15 -1.30
N SER A 100 4.06 -14.28 -0.49
CA SER A 100 4.21 -13.56 0.77
C SER A 100 5.51 -12.77 0.83
N ALA A 101 5.55 -11.73 1.66
CA ALA A 101 6.76 -11.00 1.96
C ALA A 101 6.73 -10.46 3.40
N SER A 102 7.91 -10.30 4.00
CA SER A 102 8.04 -9.63 5.29
C SER A 102 9.15 -8.61 5.30
N VAL A 103 8.98 -7.53 6.07
CA VAL A 103 9.98 -6.48 6.27
C VAL A 103 10.13 -6.24 7.75
N ARG A 104 11.34 -6.37 8.28
CA ARG A 104 11.68 -6.00 9.66
C ARG A 104 12.52 -4.74 9.65
N SER A 105 12.06 -3.70 10.34
CA SER A 105 12.70 -2.39 10.27
C SER A 105 12.30 -1.48 11.44
N PRO A 106 13.21 -0.65 11.96
CA PRO A 106 12.81 0.46 12.82
C PRO A 106 11.89 1.43 12.06
N ALA A 107 10.96 2.06 12.79
CA ALA A 107 10.05 3.04 12.22
C ALA A 107 9.95 4.29 13.10
N VAL A 108 9.68 5.43 12.47
CA VAL A 108 9.36 6.67 13.15
C VAL A 108 7.98 7.12 12.71
N VAL A 109 7.10 7.41 13.66
CA VAL A 109 5.74 7.89 13.40
C VAL A 109 5.61 9.29 13.95
N LYS A 110 5.32 10.26 13.08
CA LYS A 110 5.07 11.65 13.45
C LYS A 110 3.60 11.98 13.23
N PHE A 111 2.96 12.53 14.26
CA PHE A 111 1.56 12.94 14.20
C PHE A 111 1.44 14.43 13.91
N GLY A 112 0.48 14.78 13.06
CA GLY A 112 0.09 16.16 12.83
C GLY A 112 -0.66 16.78 14.01
N PHE A 113 -1.05 18.04 13.83
CA PHE A 113 -1.89 18.78 14.78
C PHE A 113 -3.25 18.06 14.98
N PRO A 114 -3.80 17.99 16.21
CA PRO A 114 -3.36 18.67 17.43
C PRO A 114 -2.33 17.93 18.28
N VAL A 115 -2.01 16.68 17.94
CA VAL A 115 -1.13 15.83 18.76
C VAL A 115 0.32 16.32 18.70
N ASN A 116 0.86 16.56 17.49
CA ASN A 116 2.23 17.04 17.27
C ASN A 116 3.29 16.24 18.07
N GLN A 117 3.23 14.91 18.01
CA GLN A 117 4.18 14.03 18.69
C GLN A 117 4.95 13.15 17.72
N GLU A 118 6.09 12.64 18.17
CA GLU A 118 6.92 11.69 17.45
C GLU A 118 7.13 10.46 18.32
N VAL A 119 6.81 9.28 17.78
CA VAL A 119 7.00 7.98 18.41
C VAL A 119 8.05 7.22 17.60
N ARG A 120 9.08 6.71 18.28
CA ARG A 120 10.10 5.86 17.67
C ARG A 120 9.84 4.41 18.04
N ILE A 121 9.70 3.56 17.04
CA ILE A 121 9.49 2.13 17.20
C ILE A 121 10.79 1.44 16.83
N SER A 122 11.39 0.75 17.80
CA SER A 122 12.69 0.08 17.66
C SER A 122 12.67 -0.96 16.54
N GLU A 123 11.55 -1.67 16.42
CA GLU A 123 11.38 -2.73 15.44
C GLU A 123 9.91 -2.84 15.04
N VAL A 124 9.63 -2.82 13.75
CA VAL A 124 8.33 -3.11 13.16
C VAL A 124 8.51 -4.25 12.19
N GLU A 125 7.64 -5.25 12.27
CA GLU A 125 7.52 -6.29 11.26
C GLU A 125 6.25 -6.07 10.44
N LEU A 126 6.42 -5.88 9.14
CA LEU A 126 5.34 -5.71 8.18
C LEU A 126 5.18 -7.01 7.38
N GLY A 127 3.99 -7.61 7.43
CA GLY A 127 3.63 -8.78 6.63
C GLY A 127 2.81 -8.39 5.42
N PHE A 128 3.17 -8.94 4.25
CA PHE A 128 2.48 -8.70 2.99
C PHE A 128 2.11 -10.01 2.31
N GLU A 129 0.99 -10.01 1.61
CA GLU A 129 0.56 -11.12 0.75
C GLU A 129 0.02 -10.62 -0.60
N LYS A 130 0.16 -11.45 -1.64
CA LYS A 130 -0.48 -11.22 -2.93
C LYS A 130 -1.95 -11.60 -2.84
N GLU A 131 -2.83 -10.61 -2.89
CA GLU A 131 -4.27 -10.82 -2.96
C GLU A 131 -4.79 -10.66 -4.39
N SER A 132 -5.90 -11.34 -4.68
CA SER A 132 -6.58 -11.20 -5.97
C SER A 132 -7.36 -9.89 -6.01
N GLY A 133 -6.95 -8.98 -6.88
CA GLY A 133 -7.63 -7.73 -7.20
C GLY A 133 -8.20 -7.74 -8.62
N VAL A 134 -8.90 -6.66 -8.97
CA VAL A 134 -9.43 -6.46 -10.33
C VAL A 134 -9.04 -5.07 -10.81
N LYS A 135 -8.16 -5.02 -11.80
CA LYS A 135 -7.81 -3.79 -12.50
C LYS A 135 -8.86 -3.50 -13.56
N TRP A 136 -9.36 -2.25 -13.56
CA TRP A 136 -10.33 -1.75 -14.53
C TRP A 136 -11.63 -2.59 -14.59
N LEU A 137 -12.04 -3.13 -13.43
CA LEU A 137 -13.25 -3.95 -13.23
C LEU A 137 -13.33 -5.26 -14.03
N LEU A 138 -12.35 -5.62 -14.87
CA LEU A 138 -12.40 -6.81 -15.74
C LEU A 138 -11.11 -7.62 -15.80
N ILE A 139 -9.97 -7.10 -15.33
CA ILE A 139 -8.68 -7.79 -15.43
C ILE A 139 -8.26 -8.27 -14.05
N PRO A 140 -8.29 -9.58 -13.76
CA PRO A 140 -7.73 -10.12 -12.53
C PRO A 140 -6.27 -9.71 -12.41
N THR A 141 -5.88 -9.19 -11.27
CA THR A 141 -4.50 -8.81 -10.98
C THR A 141 -4.11 -9.33 -9.60
N LYS A 142 -2.82 -9.56 -9.38
CA LYS A 142 -2.30 -9.83 -8.05
C LYS A 142 -1.72 -8.55 -7.49
N GLU A 143 -2.29 -8.07 -6.39
CA GLU A 143 -1.83 -6.88 -5.70
C GLU A 143 -1.22 -7.27 -4.37
N TRP A 144 -0.09 -6.65 -4.03
CA TRP A 144 0.50 -6.80 -2.71
C TRP A 144 -0.33 -6.02 -1.70
N LYS A 145 -0.83 -6.70 -0.67
CA LYS A 145 -1.57 -6.10 0.44
C LYS A 145 -0.81 -6.29 1.74
N LEU A 146 -0.87 -5.30 2.62
CA LEU A 146 -0.36 -5.39 3.98
C LEU A 146 -1.36 -6.18 4.83
N THR A 147 -0.96 -7.34 5.33
CA THR A 147 -1.78 -8.25 6.11
C THR A 147 -1.55 -8.11 7.61
N SER A 148 -0.32 -7.81 8.02
CA SER A 148 0.01 -7.68 9.43
C SER A 148 1.04 -6.59 9.71
N VAL A 149 0.92 -6.01 10.90
CA VAL A 149 1.93 -5.15 11.51
C VAL A 149 2.19 -5.67 12.91
N THR A 150 3.42 -6.05 13.20
CA THR A 150 3.84 -6.45 14.55
C THR A 150 4.81 -5.41 15.10
N ILE A 151 4.49 -4.88 16.27
CA ILE A 151 5.28 -3.89 16.99
C ILE A 151 5.43 -4.29 18.47
N PRO A 152 6.52 -3.87 19.13
CA PRO A 152 6.71 -4.07 20.56
C PRO A 152 5.54 -3.52 21.39
N GLN A 153 5.21 -4.22 22.47
CA GLN A 153 4.02 -3.90 23.28
C GLN A 153 4.14 -2.52 23.94
N GLU A 154 5.34 -2.11 24.30
CA GLU A 154 5.65 -0.78 24.83
C GLU A 154 5.36 0.33 23.83
N SER A 155 5.73 0.14 22.56
CA SER A 155 5.45 1.10 21.48
C SER A 155 3.97 1.14 21.14
N LEU A 156 3.28 -0.01 21.19
CA LEU A 156 1.82 -0.05 21.03
C LEU A 156 1.11 0.75 22.14
N GLN A 157 1.54 0.61 23.39
CA GLN A 157 0.99 1.38 24.51
C GLN A 157 1.26 2.87 24.37
N GLU A 158 2.47 3.26 23.95
CA GLU A 158 2.82 4.66 23.69
C GLU A 158 1.96 5.25 22.57
N LEU A 159 1.74 4.52 21.48
CA LEU A 159 0.82 4.94 20.43
C LEU A 159 -0.58 5.13 21.03
N VAL A 160 -1.16 4.10 21.64
CA VAL A 160 -2.53 4.11 22.17
C VAL A 160 -2.75 5.21 23.23
N SER A 161 -1.81 5.37 24.17
CA SER A 161 -1.92 6.33 25.28
C SER A 161 -1.81 7.79 24.84
N ASN A 162 -1.10 8.06 23.75
CA ASN A 162 -1.02 9.40 23.17
C ASN A 162 -2.27 9.76 22.34
N PHE A 163 -3.23 8.83 22.20
CA PHE A 163 -4.54 9.11 21.62
C PHE A 163 -5.57 9.43 22.70
N PRO A 164 -6.44 10.43 22.48
CA PRO A 164 -7.55 10.67 23.38
C PRO A 164 -8.48 9.44 23.38
N ALA A 165 -8.46 8.71 24.48
CA ALA A 165 -9.27 7.50 24.75
C ALA A 165 -10.78 7.68 24.53
N SER A 166 -11.26 8.91 24.33
CA SER A 166 -12.67 9.23 24.08
C SER A 166 -13.15 8.99 22.64
N GLN A 167 -12.30 8.52 21.71
CA GLN A 167 -12.65 8.44 20.28
C GLN A 167 -12.66 7.02 19.66
N PHE A 168 -12.13 6.03 20.37
CA PHE A 168 -12.27 4.63 20.01
C PHE A 168 -12.94 3.93 21.18
N GLY A 169 -14.13 3.38 20.95
CA GLY A 169 -14.87 2.63 21.97
C GLY A 169 -14.22 1.28 22.23
N PHE A 170 -13.08 1.31 22.93
CA PHE A 170 -12.46 0.16 23.58
C PHE A 170 -12.93 0.09 25.04
#